data_AF-A7AQL8-F1
#
_entry.id   AF-A7AQL8-F1
#
_cell.length_a   1.000
_cell.length_b   1.000
_cell.length_c   1.000
_cell.angle_alpha   90.00
_cell.angle_beta   90.00
_cell.angle_gamma   90.00
#
_symmetry.space_group_name_H-M   'P 1'
#
loop_
_entity.id
_entity.type
_entity.pdbx_description
1 polymer ?
#
loop_
_entity_poly.entity_id
_entity_poly.type
_entity_poly.pdbx_seq_one_letter_code
_entity_poly.pdbx_strand_id
1 'polypeptide(L)'
;MIPSSSRSLCSDLKSLSLSLKPDQLSKAFNRLALNFWRVPREVDFRHGQCIRHFFEKHVLRSVSSRSSLNVTGQLDLHIILQYFQDRAIALGNADALGPKDISLIFNAYAKIYQNVQQLRGLSVYNTNGLLKVLRQYVTDLIPLARPLVFNMNEQDLSLVLNSISKINVPGDLLLETANEALVSHLREYYEHDQPVRNVYGRLPKFGYNLISELTPQGASLIINCFAKSNISLDRGVINHIVNRFLPSNLEQFSSQQLVTILHGFMKLDVKSSDVRSSLVALDSILATACTEDNMKLLSASLYTFGKYNHFPKASSGKLDLVGNSRPIQCTELELSNIYYGLGKLNLRCESFLERLNICLLDMLHDLTPQGVSTIYHALSRLGFRDSGVVSGLEHSVESRLLSRFLEMVSLLRPSGVRSDFIQSQILPLHLVNISLSAATNLILDNRIFSLLLDSLAQLVGQSMVSSKISKETSGHSGSHAELPTRDASVSRSVDFIHSDLGTQGVYQLYCICQHIMWYASPGLLSHRISTLKTLVHMFTAWESLYRNGSIDRLHGYNDSLESLVDPDVTPSRIQADVVGVLKCILPSSGTLVVEESPAIPYTIDILLYSV
;
A
#
# COMPACT_ATOMS: atom_id res chain seq x y z
N MET A 1 22.22 23.35 -28.56
CA MET A 1 21.51 23.76 -29.80
C MET A 1 20.99 22.51 -30.48
N ILE A 2 19.68 22.44 -30.77
CA ILE A 2 19.08 21.29 -31.47
C ILE A 2 19.49 21.35 -32.97
N PRO A 3 19.99 20.25 -33.56
CA PRO A 3 20.36 20.18 -34.98
C PRO A 3 19.19 20.58 -35.90
N SER A 4 19.48 21.25 -37.01
CA SER A 4 18.47 21.72 -37.99
C SER A 4 17.54 20.60 -38.48
N SER A 5 18.09 19.41 -38.67
CA SER A 5 17.36 18.20 -39.09
C SER A 5 16.31 17.74 -38.07
N SER A 6 16.59 17.89 -36.78
CA SER A 6 15.64 17.55 -35.70
C SER A 6 14.49 18.56 -35.61
N ARG A 7 14.74 19.83 -35.96
CA ARG A 7 13.68 20.87 -35.99
C ARG A 7 12.65 20.60 -37.08
N SER A 8 13.11 20.21 -38.28
CA SER A 8 12.20 19.92 -39.39
C SER A 8 11.35 18.68 -39.10
N LEU A 9 11.92 17.63 -38.51
CA LEU A 9 11.16 16.45 -38.08
C LEU A 9 10.10 16.80 -37.02
N CYS A 10 10.43 17.67 -36.07
CA CYS A 10 9.48 18.18 -35.09
C CYS A 10 8.34 18.98 -35.74
N SER A 11 8.63 19.75 -36.79
CA SER A 11 7.64 20.51 -37.55
C SER A 11 6.66 19.57 -38.29
N ASP A 12 7.17 18.53 -38.94
CA ASP A 12 6.35 17.51 -39.62
C ASP A 12 5.41 16.82 -38.63
N LEU A 13 5.96 16.41 -37.48
CA LEU A 13 5.18 15.75 -36.43
C LEU A 13 4.12 16.66 -35.82
N LYS A 14 4.43 17.95 -35.60
CA LYS A 14 3.48 18.95 -35.12
C LYS A 14 2.35 19.17 -36.13
N SER A 15 2.69 19.32 -37.42
CA SER A 15 1.69 19.46 -38.48
C SER A 15 0.77 18.24 -38.54
N LEU A 16 1.37 17.05 -38.44
CA LEU A 16 0.62 15.80 -38.40
C LEU A 16 -0.31 15.73 -37.19
N SER A 17 0.17 16.03 -35.98
CA SER A 17 -0.67 15.98 -34.77
C SER A 17 -1.85 16.94 -34.86
N LEU A 18 -1.65 18.15 -35.39
CA LEU A 18 -2.71 19.13 -35.62
C LEU A 18 -3.78 18.65 -36.59
N SER A 19 -3.43 17.76 -37.53
CA SER A 19 -4.39 17.21 -38.51
C SER A 19 -5.24 16.05 -37.96
N LEU A 20 -4.86 15.44 -36.83
CA LEU A 20 -5.55 14.27 -36.29
C LEU A 20 -6.93 14.63 -35.77
N LYS A 21 -7.96 13.89 -36.20
CA LYS A 21 -9.31 13.89 -35.63
C LYS A 21 -9.34 13.12 -34.28
N PRO A 22 -10.38 13.28 -33.46
CA PRO A 22 -10.52 12.56 -32.17
C PRO A 22 -10.26 11.05 -32.26
N ASP A 23 -10.95 10.36 -33.17
CA ASP A 23 -10.85 8.91 -33.39
C ASP A 23 -9.45 8.49 -33.87
N GLN A 24 -8.82 9.33 -34.70
CA GLN A 24 -7.47 9.11 -35.20
C GLN A 24 -6.42 9.30 -34.09
N LEU A 25 -6.60 10.31 -33.24
CA LEU A 25 -5.71 10.59 -32.12
C LEU A 25 -5.79 9.49 -31.06
N SER A 26 -7.01 9.10 -30.64
CA SER A 26 -7.21 8.04 -29.65
C SER A 26 -6.67 6.69 -30.17
N LYS A 27 -6.86 6.41 -31.48
CA LYS A 27 -6.23 5.26 -32.15
C LYS A 27 -4.70 5.35 -32.16
N ALA A 28 -4.12 6.53 -32.43
CA ALA A 28 -2.68 6.74 -32.41
C ALA A 28 -2.09 6.46 -31.02
N PHE A 29 -2.69 7.00 -29.97
CA PHE A 29 -2.33 6.73 -28.57
C PHE A 29 -2.41 5.24 -28.23
N ASN A 30 -3.52 4.58 -28.55
CA ASN A 30 -3.68 3.16 -28.27
C ASN A 30 -2.63 2.31 -29.00
N ARG A 31 -2.29 2.65 -30.25
CA ARG A 31 -1.27 1.95 -31.03
C ARG A 31 0.13 2.17 -30.49
N LEU A 32 0.43 3.39 -30.04
CA LEU A 32 1.67 3.71 -29.34
C LEU A 32 1.81 2.84 -28.08
N ALA A 33 0.78 2.79 -27.24
CA ALA A 33 0.76 2.01 -26.02
C ALA A 33 0.88 0.50 -26.24
N LEU A 34 0.14 -0.08 -27.20
CA LEU A 34 0.16 -1.52 -27.49
C LEU A 34 1.50 -2.00 -28.06
N ASN A 35 2.23 -1.13 -28.75
CA ASN A 35 3.54 -1.48 -29.32
C ASN A 35 4.71 -1.01 -28.46
N PHE A 36 4.48 -0.30 -27.35
CA PHE A 36 5.54 0.33 -26.56
C PHE A 36 6.60 -0.67 -26.08
N TRP A 37 6.19 -1.89 -25.72
CA TRP A 37 7.09 -2.97 -25.32
C TRP A 37 8.08 -3.41 -26.42
N ARG A 38 7.80 -3.08 -27.69
CA ARG A 38 8.68 -3.38 -28.84
C ARG A 38 9.80 -2.35 -29.01
N VAL A 39 9.76 -1.24 -28.28
CA VAL A 39 10.91 -0.33 -28.20
C VAL A 39 12.04 -1.15 -27.56
N PRO A 40 13.14 -1.42 -28.27
CA PRO A 40 14.16 -2.34 -27.76
C PRO A 40 14.71 -1.82 -26.42
N ARG A 41 14.85 -2.71 -25.44
CA ARG A 41 15.26 -2.35 -24.06
C ARG A 41 16.64 -1.70 -23.99
N GLU A 42 17.48 -1.97 -24.99
CA GLU A 42 18.84 -1.44 -25.15
C GLU A 42 18.88 -0.09 -25.88
N VAL A 43 17.75 0.36 -26.44
CA VAL A 43 17.67 1.70 -27.03
C VAL A 43 17.68 2.69 -25.88
N ASP A 44 18.86 3.26 -25.61
CA ASP A 44 18.95 4.54 -24.93
C ASP A 44 18.02 5.49 -25.70
N PHE A 45 16.98 6.01 -25.03
CA PHE A 45 15.99 6.91 -25.63
C PHE A 45 16.63 8.14 -26.30
N ARG A 46 17.94 8.36 -26.10
CA ARG A 46 18.79 9.32 -26.81
C ARG A 46 19.08 8.97 -28.28
N HIS A 47 19.00 7.71 -28.70
CA HIS A 47 19.21 7.30 -30.11
C HIS A 47 17.92 7.47 -30.92
N GLY A 48 17.55 8.73 -31.19
CA GLY A 48 16.25 9.09 -31.78
C GLY A 48 15.94 8.55 -33.19
N GLN A 49 16.84 7.82 -33.85
CA GLN A 49 16.54 7.13 -35.12
C GLN A 49 15.65 5.89 -34.92
N CYS A 50 15.82 5.15 -33.80
CA CYS A 50 15.02 3.95 -33.51
C CYS A 50 13.55 4.30 -33.21
N ILE A 51 13.32 5.40 -32.46
CA ILE A 51 11.99 5.86 -32.07
C ILE A 51 11.20 6.33 -33.29
N ARG A 52 11.84 7.03 -34.24
CA ARG A 52 11.20 7.43 -35.51
C ARG A 52 10.69 6.21 -36.28
N HIS A 53 11.57 5.23 -36.54
CA HIS A 53 11.17 4.04 -37.32
C HIS A 53 10.06 3.27 -36.62
N PHE A 54 10.16 3.12 -35.30
CA PHE A 54 9.11 2.54 -34.48
C PHE A 54 7.78 3.28 -34.65
N PHE A 55 7.77 4.59 -34.50
CA PHE A 55 6.57 5.42 -34.57
C PHE A 55 5.93 5.39 -35.96
N GLU A 56 6.72 5.53 -37.02
CA GLU A 56 6.22 5.42 -38.40
C GLU A 56 5.58 4.05 -38.66
N LYS A 57 6.30 2.97 -38.31
CA LYS A 57 5.90 1.61 -38.61
C LYS A 57 4.71 1.14 -37.79
N HIS A 58 4.67 1.46 -36.50
CA HIS A 58 3.72 0.89 -35.55
C HIS A 58 2.59 1.83 -35.15
N VAL A 59 2.73 3.14 -35.36
CA VAL A 59 1.71 4.13 -35.01
C VAL A 59 1.16 4.77 -36.28
N LEU A 60 1.98 5.51 -37.04
CA LEU A 60 1.48 6.36 -38.14
C LEU A 60 0.77 5.59 -39.25
N ARG A 61 1.35 4.49 -39.73
CA ARG A 61 0.74 3.67 -40.79
C ARG A 61 -0.65 3.15 -40.44
N SER A 62 -0.97 3.03 -39.15
CA SER A 62 -2.28 2.57 -38.68
C SER A 62 -3.34 3.68 -38.60
N VAL A 63 -2.90 4.94 -38.58
CA VAL A 63 -3.74 6.15 -38.48
C VAL A 63 -3.91 6.79 -39.85
N SER A 64 -2.83 6.83 -40.64
CA SER A 64 -2.81 7.31 -42.02
C SER A 64 -1.82 6.48 -42.84
N SER A 65 -2.33 5.73 -43.82
CA SER A 65 -1.52 4.87 -44.69
C SER A 65 -0.56 5.64 -45.60
N ARG A 66 -0.80 6.94 -45.81
CA ARG A 66 0.00 7.81 -46.71
C ARG A 66 0.98 8.72 -45.97
N SER A 67 0.99 8.72 -44.64
CA SER A 67 1.86 9.60 -43.86
C SER A 67 3.23 8.95 -43.62
N SER A 68 4.28 9.57 -44.15
CA SER A 68 5.68 9.32 -43.80
C SER A 68 6.30 10.59 -43.22
N LEU A 69 7.21 10.47 -42.25
CA LEU A 69 8.03 11.62 -41.86
C LEU A 69 9.17 11.68 -42.88
N ASN A 70 9.29 12.77 -43.63
CA ASN A 70 10.16 12.81 -44.81
C ASN A 70 11.62 13.16 -44.47
N VAL A 71 11.90 13.48 -43.20
CA VAL A 71 13.16 14.08 -42.78
C VAL A 71 13.96 13.14 -41.87
N THR A 72 15.27 13.01 -42.13
CA THR A 72 16.21 12.31 -41.25
C THR A 72 16.47 13.14 -39.99
N GLY A 73 16.30 12.54 -38.81
CA GLY A 73 16.46 13.26 -37.54
C GLY A 73 16.24 12.35 -36.34
N GLN A 74 16.61 12.83 -35.15
CA GLN A 74 16.35 12.14 -33.89
C GLN A 74 14.97 12.59 -33.38
N LEU A 75 14.11 11.64 -33.06
CA LEU A 75 12.81 11.88 -32.45
C LEU A 75 12.79 11.31 -31.04
N ASP A 76 12.49 12.17 -30.06
CA ASP A 76 12.30 11.76 -28.67
C ASP A 76 10.83 11.36 -28.45
N LEU A 77 10.61 10.30 -27.67
CA LEU A 77 9.28 9.90 -27.21
C LEU A 77 8.57 11.04 -26.49
N HIS A 78 9.27 11.83 -25.68
CA HIS A 78 8.68 12.98 -25.00
C HIS A 78 8.08 13.95 -26.02
N ILE A 79 8.75 14.21 -27.14
CA ILE A 79 8.26 15.16 -28.16
C ILE A 79 6.99 14.60 -28.83
N ILE A 80 6.95 13.28 -29.11
CA ILE A 80 5.74 12.63 -29.64
C ILE A 80 4.57 12.79 -28.68
N LEU A 81 4.79 12.45 -27.41
CA LEU A 81 3.75 12.52 -26.39
C LEU A 81 3.28 13.96 -26.16
N GLN A 82 4.19 14.94 -26.17
CA GLN A 82 3.84 16.36 -26.04
C GLN A 82 2.91 16.80 -27.17
N TYR A 83 3.25 16.52 -28.44
CA TYR A 83 2.40 16.94 -29.55
C TYR A 83 1.05 16.24 -29.60
N PHE A 84 0.98 14.98 -29.14
CA PHE A 84 -0.28 14.26 -29.00
C PHE A 84 -1.10 14.81 -27.82
N GLN A 85 -0.45 15.15 -26.70
CA GLN A 85 -1.09 15.79 -25.55
C GLN A 85 -1.67 17.15 -25.93
N ASP A 86 -0.88 18.02 -26.54
CA ASP A 86 -1.32 19.36 -26.97
C ASP A 86 -2.55 19.26 -27.88
N ARG A 87 -2.57 18.26 -28.77
CA ARG A 87 -3.73 18.00 -29.63
C ARG A 87 -4.93 17.49 -28.83
N ALA A 88 -4.73 16.60 -27.87
CA ALA A 88 -5.81 16.10 -27.01
C ALA A 88 -6.45 17.25 -26.22
N ILE A 89 -5.64 18.13 -25.61
CA ILE A 89 -6.11 19.32 -24.90
C ILE A 89 -6.87 20.24 -25.84
N ALA A 90 -6.34 20.54 -27.03
CA ALA A 90 -7.01 21.40 -28.01
C ALA A 90 -8.37 20.82 -28.48
N LEU A 91 -8.45 19.51 -28.70
CA LEU A 91 -9.71 18.85 -29.08
C LEU A 91 -10.70 18.80 -27.91
N GLY A 92 -10.24 18.56 -26.69
CA GLY A 92 -11.10 18.55 -25.51
C GLY A 92 -11.65 19.93 -25.17
N ASN A 93 -10.84 20.99 -25.28
CA ASN A 93 -11.30 22.37 -25.10
C ASN A 93 -12.31 22.82 -26.18
N ALA A 94 -12.35 22.12 -27.31
CA ALA A 94 -13.32 22.35 -28.38
C ALA A 94 -14.52 21.39 -28.32
N ASP A 95 -14.67 20.65 -27.21
CA ASP A 95 -15.71 19.63 -26.98
C ASP A 95 -15.77 18.55 -28.08
N ALA A 96 -14.65 18.32 -28.76
CA ALA A 96 -14.57 17.36 -29.87
C ALA A 96 -14.21 15.95 -29.42
N LEU A 97 -13.68 15.77 -28.20
CA LEU A 97 -13.38 14.44 -27.64
C LEU A 97 -14.63 13.83 -27.01
N GLY A 98 -15.05 12.66 -27.51
CA GLY A 98 -16.10 11.89 -26.87
C GLY A 98 -15.60 11.06 -25.67
N PRO A 99 -16.51 10.47 -24.88
CA PRO A 99 -16.17 9.60 -23.74
C PRO A 99 -15.17 8.48 -24.10
N LYS A 100 -15.39 7.83 -25.24
CA LYS A 100 -14.51 6.78 -25.77
C LYS A 100 -13.13 7.26 -26.16
N ASP A 101 -13.02 8.46 -26.74
CA ASP A 101 -11.72 8.98 -27.17
C ASP A 101 -10.85 9.29 -25.96
N ILE A 102 -11.42 9.97 -24.96
CA ILE A 102 -10.69 10.32 -23.75
C ILE A 102 -10.32 9.08 -22.95
N SER A 103 -11.21 8.09 -22.81
CA SER A 103 -10.93 6.84 -22.08
C SER A 103 -9.75 6.06 -22.68
N LEU A 104 -9.67 6.01 -24.02
CA LEU A 104 -8.56 5.38 -24.74
C LEU A 104 -7.24 6.12 -24.57
N ILE A 105 -7.25 7.46 -24.52
CA ILE A 105 -6.06 8.28 -24.24
C ILE A 105 -5.56 8.01 -22.82
N PHE A 106 -6.44 8.04 -21.81
CA PHE A 106 -6.10 7.69 -20.43
C PHE A 106 -5.49 6.28 -20.34
N ASN A 107 -6.11 5.28 -20.97
CA ASN A 107 -5.60 3.90 -20.99
C ASN A 107 -4.23 3.79 -21.66
N ALA A 108 -4.00 4.55 -22.73
CA ALA A 108 -2.70 4.58 -23.40
C ALA A 108 -1.59 5.10 -22.47
N TYR A 109 -1.85 6.19 -21.76
CA TYR A 109 -0.91 6.71 -20.75
C TYR A 109 -0.63 5.69 -19.65
N ALA A 110 -1.66 5.00 -19.13
CA ALA A 110 -1.49 3.98 -18.09
C ALA A 110 -0.58 2.82 -18.54
N LYS A 111 -0.76 2.37 -19.79
CA LYS A 111 0.07 1.31 -20.38
C LYS A 111 1.51 1.77 -20.61
N ILE A 112 1.70 2.99 -21.12
CA ILE A 112 3.05 3.55 -21.32
C ILE A 112 3.76 3.68 -19.97
N TYR A 113 3.09 4.27 -18.98
CA TYR A 113 3.59 4.41 -17.61
C TYR A 113 4.03 3.06 -17.02
N GLN A 114 3.19 2.04 -17.12
CA GLN A 114 3.50 0.69 -16.62
C GLN A 114 4.72 0.09 -17.32
N ASN A 115 4.84 0.24 -18.64
CA ASN A 115 6.02 -0.27 -19.36
C ASN A 115 7.28 0.50 -18.95
N VAL A 116 7.22 1.82 -18.81
CA VAL A 116 8.35 2.65 -18.38
C VAL A 116 8.84 2.24 -16.98
N GLN A 117 7.93 1.93 -16.05
CA GLN A 117 8.29 1.40 -14.72
C GLN A 117 9.00 0.04 -14.77
N GLN A 118 8.70 -0.79 -15.77
CA GLN A 118 9.25 -2.14 -15.90
C GLN A 118 10.61 -2.18 -16.62
N LEU A 119 11.06 -1.08 -17.24
CA LEU A 119 12.34 -1.01 -17.93
C LEU A 119 13.50 -0.98 -16.93
N ARG A 120 14.01 -2.17 -16.58
CA ARG A 120 15.26 -2.35 -15.84
C ARG A 120 16.44 -2.00 -16.78
N GLY A 121 17.29 -1.04 -16.41
CA GLY A 121 18.55 -0.74 -17.11
C GLY A 121 18.68 0.65 -17.74
N LEU A 122 17.62 1.45 -17.78
CA LEU A 122 17.74 2.86 -18.16
C LEU A 122 18.32 3.68 -17.02
N SER A 123 19.02 4.78 -17.33
CA SER A 123 19.45 5.71 -16.29
C SER A 123 18.22 6.19 -15.51
N VAL A 124 18.25 6.00 -14.19
CA VAL A 124 17.17 6.36 -13.25
C VAL A 124 16.63 7.77 -13.51
N TYR A 125 17.53 8.70 -13.86
CA TYR A 125 17.20 10.08 -14.20
C TYR A 125 16.23 10.23 -15.39
N ASN A 126 16.42 9.46 -16.46
CA ASN A 126 15.58 9.55 -17.67
C ASN A 126 14.19 8.96 -17.43
N THR A 127 14.12 7.83 -16.73
CA THR A 127 12.85 7.17 -16.39
C THR A 127 12.01 8.05 -15.47
N ASN A 128 12.61 8.65 -14.44
CA ASN A 128 11.88 9.51 -13.50
C ASN A 128 11.34 10.78 -14.17
N GLY A 129 12.11 11.40 -15.07
CA GLY A 129 11.66 12.56 -15.85
C GLY A 129 10.41 12.23 -16.69
N LEU A 130 10.44 11.11 -17.42
CA LEU A 130 9.31 10.67 -18.24
C LEU A 130 8.08 10.29 -17.38
N LEU A 131 8.27 9.58 -16.27
CA LEU A 131 7.17 9.24 -15.35
C LEU A 131 6.49 10.49 -14.78
N LYS A 132 7.26 11.54 -14.48
CA LYS A 132 6.72 12.85 -14.03
C LYS A 132 5.91 13.53 -15.13
N VAL A 133 6.40 13.52 -16.36
CA VAL A 133 5.69 14.09 -17.52
C VAL A 133 4.38 13.34 -17.80
N LEU A 134 4.39 12.00 -17.76
CA LEU A 134 3.19 11.18 -17.93
C LEU A 134 2.15 11.48 -16.84
N ARG A 135 2.58 11.67 -15.58
CA ARG A 135 1.69 12.11 -14.49
C ARG A 135 1.06 13.46 -14.80
N GLN A 136 1.86 14.44 -15.23
CA GLN A 136 1.36 15.77 -15.58
C GLN A 136 0.31 15.70 -16.70
N TYR A 137 0.59 14.97 -17.77
CA TYR A 137 -0.34 14.85 -18.89
C TYR A 137 -1.69 14.25 -18.50
N VAL A 138 -1.69 13.23 -17.65
CA VAL A 138 -2.95 12.67 -17.15
C VAL A 138 -3.67 13.65 -16.24
N THR A 139 -2.97 14.37 -15.37
CA THR A 139 -3.54 15.46 -14.57
C THR A 139 -4.22 16.52 -15.46
N ASP A 140 -3.58 16.92 -16.55
CA ASP A 140 -4.13 17.93 -17.49
C ASP A 140 -5.37 17.44 -18.23
N LEU A 141 -5.55 16.12 -18.40
CA LEU A 141 -6.72 15.53 -19.05
C LEU A 141 -7.93 15.36 -18.11
N ILE A 142 -7.73 15.36 -16.79
CA ILE A 142 -8.82 15.16 -15.81
C ILE A 142 -9.96 16.18 -15.97
N PRO A 143 -9.69 17.51 -16.11
CA PRO A 143 -10.75 18.50 -16.33
C PRO A 143 -11.58 18.24 -17.59
N LEU A 144 -10.99 17.64 -18.63
CA LEU A 144 -11.66 17.33 -19.89
C LEU A 144 -12.51 16.06 -19.79
N ALA A 145 -12.08 15.09 -18.99
CA ALA A 145 -12.81 13.84 -18.78
C ALA A 145 -14.02 14.01 -17.86
N ARG A 146 -13.90 14.89 -16.85
CA ARG A 146 -14.95 15.12 -15.83
C ARG A 146 -16.36 15.39 -16.42
N PRO A 147 -16.57 16.34 -17.36
CA PRO A 147 -17.92 16.59 -17.90
C PRO A 147 -18.46 15.43 -18.74
N LEU A 148 -17.61 14.49 -19.17
CA LEU A 148 -17.99 13.35 -19.99
C LEU A 148 -18.40 12.13 -19.16
N VAL A 149 -18.17 12.12 -17.84
CA VAL A 149 -18.37 10.95 -16.96
C VAL A 149 -19.80 10.40 -17.02
N PHE A 150 -20.83 11.25 -17.01
CA PHE A 150 -22.23 10.81 -17.10
C PHE A 150 -22.57 10.14 -18.44
N ASN A 151 -21.77 10.38 -19.49
CA ASN A 151 -21.93 9.80 -20.81
C ASN A 151 -20.95 8.64 -21.07
N MET A 152 -20.09 8.29 -20.11
CA MET A 152 -19.17 7.16 -20.25
C MET A 152 -19.92 5.86 -20.08
N ASN A 153 -19.62 4.89 -20.96
CA ASN A 153 -20.02 3.53 -20.67
C ASN A 153 -19.17 2.92 -19.53
N GLU A 154 -19.49 1.68 -19.11
CA GLU A 154 -18.74 1.03 -18.02
C GLU A 154 -17.26 0.94 -18.39
N GLN A 155 -16.98 0.46 -19.60
CA GLN A 155 -15.62 0.27 -20.09
C GLN A 155 -14.86 1.60 -20.12
N ASP A 156 -15.49 2.68 -20.60
CA ASP A 156 -14.89 4.01 -20.68
C ASP A 156 -14.54 4.55 -19.29
N LEU A 157 -15.48 4.48 -18.35
CA LEU A 157 -15.24 4.93 -16.97
C LEU A 157 -14.13 4.11 -16.32
N SER A 158 -14.20 2.78 -16.43
CA SER A 158 -13.20 1.86 -15.87
C SER A 158 -11.80 2.12 -16.40
N LEU A 159 -11.65 2.47 -17.69
CA LEU A 159 -10.35 2.81 -18.28
C LEU A 159 -9.78 4.12 -17.72
N VAL A 160 -10.61 5.15 -17.55
CA VAL A 160 -10.20 6.43 -16.95
C VAL A 160 -9.79 6.24 -15.50
N LEU A 161 -10.64 5.59 -14.69
CA LEU A 161 -10.38 5.34 -13.27
C LEU A 161 -9.13 4.47 -13.06
N ASN A 162 -8.98 3.40 -13.83
CA ASN A 162 -7.78 2.55 -13.78
C ASN A 162 -6.50 3.32 -14.14
N SER A 163 -6.57 4.28 -15.06
CA SER A 163 -5.43 5.11 -15.43
C SER A 163 -5.01 6.04 -14.28
N ILE A 164 -5.97 6.74 -13.67
CA ILE A 164 -5.76 7.58 -12.49
C ILE A 164 -5.11 6.78 -11.36
N SER A 165 -5.69 5.61 -11.05
CA SER A 165 -5.21 4.71 -10.01
C SER A 165 -3.80 4.16 -10.28
N LYS A 166 -3.49 3.76 -11.52
CA LYS A 166 -2.18 3.19 -11.89
C LYS A 166 -1.07 4.23 -11.91
N ILE A 167 -1.35 5.42 -12.41
CA ILE A 167 -0.37 6.50 -12.55
C ILE A 167 -0.18 7.25 -11.23
N ASN A 168 -1.14 7.09 -10.31
CA ASN A 168 -1.19 7.72 -8.99
C ASN A 168 -1.23 9.25 -9.11
N VAL A 169 -2.23 9.76 -9.85
CA VAL A 169 -2.51 11.20 -9.96
C VAL A 169 -3.72 11.56 -9.09
N PRO A 170 -3.73 12.75 -8.47
CA PRO A 170 -4.92 13.25 -7.78
C PRO A 170 -6.07 13.39 -8.77
N GLY A 171 -7.25 12.85 -8.42
CA GLY A 171 -8.42 12.79 -9.30
C GLY A 171 -9.73 13.05 -8.58
N ASP A 172 -9.68 13.71 -7.43
CA ASP A 172 -10.76 13.81 -6.45
C ASP A 172 -12.08 14.30 -7.08
N LEU A 173 -12.06 15.44 -7.78
CA LEU A 173 -13.25 15.98 -8.46
C LEU A 173 -13.84 15.04 -9.53
N LEU A 174 -12.99 14.28 -10.23
CA LEU A 174 -13.46 13.31 -11.21
C LEU A 174 -14.05 12.07 -10.54
N LEU A 175 -13.46 11.62 -9.43
CA LEU A 175 -13.97 10.52 -8.62
C LEU A 175 -15.29 10.87 -7.94
N GLU A 176 -15.44 12.10 -7.44
CA GLU A 176 -16.71 12.63 -6.94
C GLU A 176 -17.79 12.60 -8.03
N THR A 177 -17.46 13.12 -9.23
CA THR A 177 -18.38 13.11 -10.38
C THR A 177 -18.73 11.66 -10.80
N ALA A 178 -17.75 10.75 -10.77
CA ALA A 178 -17.99 9.33 -11.05
C ALA A 178 -18.89 8.68 -10.00
N ASN A 179 -18.71 9.02 -8.72
CA ASN A 179 -19.57 8.55 -7.65
C ASN A 179 -21.02 9.03 -7.84
N GLU A 180 -21.21 10.30 -8.15
CA GLU A 180 -22.53 10.88 -8.48
C GLU A 180 -23.19 10.17 -9.66
N ALA A 181 -22.45 9.91 -10.75
CA ALA A 181 -22.95 9.19 -11.91
C ALA A 181 -23.35 7.75 -11.57
N LEU A 182 -22.55 7.04 -10.78
CA LEU A 182 -22.87 5.69 -10.30
C LEU A 182 -24.15 5.67 -9.45
N VAL A 183 -24.30 6.65 -8.56
CA VAL A 183 -25.52 6.78 -7.73
C VAL A 183 -26.74 7.11 -8.59
N SER A 184 -26.62 7.99 -9.58
CA SER A 184 -27.71 8.32 -10.50
C SER A 184 -28.18 7.09 -11.27
N HIS A 185 -27.24 6.38 -11.91
CA HIS A 185 -27.55 5.17 -12.67
C HIS A 185 -28.08 4.04 -11.76
N LEU A 186 -27.66 3.98 -10.50
CA LEU A 186 -28.21 3.02 -9.53
C LEU A 186 -29.67 3.32 -9.18
N ARG A 187 -30.03 4.59 -9.00
CA ARG A 187 -31.42 4.99 -8.74
C ARG A 187 -32.31 4.65 -9.93
N GLU A 188 -31.88 5.02 -11.14
CA GLU A 188 -32.59 4.69 -12.38
C GLU A 188 -32.77 3.17 -12.55
N TYR A 189 -31.74 2.37 -12.25
CA TYR A 189 -31.81 0.91 -12.31
C TYR A 189 -32.93 0.35 -11.43
N TYR A 190 -33.11 0.85 -10.21
CA TYR A 190 -34.14 0.38 -9.29
C TYR A 190 -35.53 0.99 -9.52
N GLU A 191 -35.62 2.24 -10.01
CA GLU A 191 -36.90 2.84 -10.40
C GLU A 191 -37.56 2.07 -11.54
N HIS A 192 -36.76 1.52 -12.46
CA HIS A 192 -37.24 0.67 -13.55
C HIS A 192 -37.56 -0.78 -13.15
N ASP A 193 -36.95 -1.30 -12.07
CA ASP A 193 -37.23 -2.64 -11.55
C ASP A 193 -38.55 -2.68 -10.74
N GLN A 194 -39.16 -1.52 -10.45
CA GLN A 194 -40.52 -1.48 -9.94
C GLN A 194 -41.52 -1.74 -11.08
N PRO A 195 -42.50 -2.66 -10.91
CA PRO A 195 -43.55 -2.88 -11.89
C PRO A 195 -44.46 -1.64 -11.96
N VAL A 196 -44.06 -0.65 -12.74
CA VAL A 196 -44.89 0.50 -13.05
C VAL A 196 -46.07 -0.01 -13.86
N ARG A 197 -47.26 -0.05 -13.23
CA ARG A 197 -48.55 -0.14 -13.92
C ARG A 197 -48.64 1.02 -14.90
N ASN A 198 -48.21 0.76 -16.14
CA ASN A 198 -48.20 1.74 -17.21
C ASN A 198 -49.63 2.11 -17.61
N VAL A 199 -50.17 3.18 -17.04
CA VAL A 199 -51.46 3.77 -17.46
C VAL A 199 -51.30 4.69 -18.66
N TYR A 200 -50.08 5.14 -19.02
CA TYR A 200 -49.87 6.00 -20.18
C TYR A 200 -48.62 5.58 -20.97
N GLY A 201 -48.84 4.78 -22.01
CA GLY A 201 -47.90 4.16 -22.96
C GLY A 201 -46.83 5.02 -23.64
N ARG A 202 -45.95 5.68 -22.87
CA ARG A 202 -44.66 6.18 -23.35
C ARG A 202 -43.54 5.41 -22.65
N LEU A 203 -43.04 4.38 -23.32
CA LEU A 203 -41.79 3.73 -22.93
C LEU A 203 -40.67 4.78 -22.91
N PRO A 204 -39.91 4.95 -21.81
CA PRO A 204 -38.73 5.78 -21.82
C PRO A 204 -37.79 5.25 -22.90
N LYS A 205 -37.24 6.15 -23.74
CA LYS A 205 -36.18 5.79 -24.68
C LYS A 205 -35.04 5.21 -23.85
N PHE A 206 -34.78 3.91 -24.02
CA PHE A 206 -33.74 3.15 -23.34
C PHE A 206 -32.40 3.89 -23.44
N GLY A 207 -32.08 4.66 -22.40
CA GLY A 207 -30.78 5.25 -22.19
C GLY A 207 -29.83 4.17 -21.69
N TYR A 208 -28.58 4.27 -22.11
CA TYR A 208 -27.48 3.54 -21.50
C TYR A 208 -27.52 3.67 -19.96
N ASN A 209 -27.31 2.58 -19.22
CA ASN A 209 -27.24 2.60 -17.75
C ASN A 209 -26.05 1.78 -17.25
N LEU A 210 -25.11 2.45 -16.57
CA LEU A 210 -23.82 1.85 -16.16
C LEU A 210 -23.97 0.68 -15.22
N ILE A 211 -24.92 0.75 -14.29
CA ILE A 211 -25.16 -0.34 -13.33
C ILE A 211 -25.68 -1.58 -14.02
N SER A 212 -26.56 -1.43 -15.02
CA SER A 212 -27.08 -2.55 -15.80
C SER A 212 -26.04 -3.21 -16.71
N GLU A 213 -25.05 -2.46 -17.17
CA GLU A 213 -23.98 -2.94 -18.06
C GLU A 213 -22.68 -3.28 -17.32
N LEU A 214 -22.72 -3.33 -15.98
CA LEU A 214 -21.53 -3.55 -15.17
C LEU A 214 -20.93 -4.93 -15.49
N THR A 215 -19.64 -4.98 -15.81
CA THR A 215 -18.91 -6.24 -16.04
C THR A 215 -18.06 -6.61 -14.81
N PRO A 216 -17.68 -7.89 -14.61
CA PRO A 216 -16.74 -8.29 -13.56
C PRO A 216 -15.44 -7.48 -13.58
N GLN A 217 -14.91 -7.21 -14.77
CA GLN A 217 -13.74 -6.37 -14.95
C GLN A 217 -14.02 -4.94 -14.48
N GLY A 218 -15.13 -4.35 -14.93
CA GLY A 218 -15.53 -3.00 -14.57
C GLY A 218 -15.70 -2.79 -13.09
N ALA A 219 -16.48 -3.66 -12.45
CA ALA A 219 -16.69 -3.66 -11.01
C ALA A 219 -15.34 -3.71 -10.26
N SER A 220 -14.44 -4.62 -10.68
CA SER A 220 -13.13 -4.74 -10.03
C SER A 220 -12.26 -3.49 -10.18
N LEU A 221 -12.32 -2.80 -11.32
CA LEU A 221 -11.53 -1.60 -11.59
C LEU A 221 -12.10 -0.37 -10.88
N ILE A 222 -13.43 -0.20 -10.88
CA ILE A 222 -14.13 0.88 -10.17
C ILE A 222 -13.84 0.77 -8.68
N ILE A 223 -14.13 -0.39 -8.07
CA ILE A 223 -13.92 -0.62 -6.63
C ILE A 223 -12.45 -0.41 -6.25
N ASN A 224 -11.51 -0.97 -7.01
CA ASN A 224 -10.07 -0.80 -6.74
C ASN A 224 -9.58 0.64 -6.91
N CYS A 225 -10.21 1.44 -7.77
CA CYS A 225 -9.88 2.85 -7.92
C CYS A 225 -10.30 3.65 -6.68
N PHE A 226 -11.57 3.51 -6.25
CA PHE A 226 -12.07 4.19 -5.05
C PHE A 226 -11.31 3.75 -3.79
N ALA A 227 -11.04 2.45 -3.67
CA ALA A 227 -10.26 1.85 -2.57
C ALA A 227 -8.82 2.38 -2.43
N LYS A 228 -8.28 3.04 -3.46
CA LYS A 228 -6.94 3.65 -3.44
C LYS A 228 -6.98 5.18 -3.37
N SER A 229 -8.17 5.76 -3.44
CA SER A 229 -8.39 7.19 -3.38
C SER A 229 -8.78 7.63 -1.97
N ASN A 230 -8.73 8.93 -1.71
CA ASN A 230 -9.27 9.51 -0.48
C ASN A 230 -10.78 9.82 -0.60
N ILE A 231 -11.42 9.47 -1.71
CA ILE A 231 -12.84 9.71 -1.96
C ILE A 231 -13.65 8.47 -1.59
N SER A 232 -14.63 8.64 -0.72
CA SER A 232 -15.55 7.57 -0.34
C SER A 232 -16.52 7.25 -1.50
N LEU A 233 -16.57 5.98 -1.91
CA LEU A 233 -17.63 5.49 -2.78
C LEU A 233 -18.96 5.42 -2.02
N ASP A 234 -20.06 5.80 -2.67
CA ASP A 234 -21.39 5.74 -2.07
C ASP A 234 -21.74 4.33 -1.57
N ARG A 235 -22.28 4.24 -0.34
CA ARG A 235 -22.60 2.96 0.30
C ARG A 235 -23.68 2.19 -0.44
N GLY A 236 -24.62 2.86 -1.12
CA GLY A 236 -25.63 2.22 -1.95
C GLY A 236 -25.01 1.48 -3.14
N VAL A 237 -24.00 2.09 -3.78
CA VAL A 237 -23.24 1.46 -4.87
C VAL A 237 -22.45 0.26 -4.37
N ILE A 238 -21.72 0.41 -3.25
CA ILE A 238 -21.00 -0.72 -2.61
C ILE A 238 -21.97 -1.85 -2.30
N ASN A 239 -23.09 -1.56 -1.64
CA ASN A 239 -24.09 -2.55 -1.25
C ASN A 239 -24.71 -3.26 -2.45
N HIS A 240 -24.99 -2.56 -3.55
CA HIS A 240 -25.47 -3.19 -4.78
C HIS A 240 -24.42 -4.15 -5.35
N ILE A 241 -23.16 -3.73 -5.42
CA ILE A 241 -22.11 -4.57 -6.00
C ILE A 241 -21.87 -5.81 -5.13
N VAL A 242 -21.75 -5.63 -3.80
CA VAL A 242 -21.48 -6.73 -2.86
C VAL A 242 -22.64 -7.71 -2.78
N ASN A 243 -23.89 -7.22 -2.63
CA ASN A 243 -25.02 -8.09 -2.28
C ASN A 243 -25.83 -8.58 -3.50
N ARG A 244 -25.72 -7.93 -4.67
CA ARG A 244 -26.50 -8.29 -5.87
C ARG A 244 -25.61 -8.65 -7.05
N PHE A 245 -24.68 -7.78 -7.42
CA PHE A 245 -23.85 -7.99 -8.62
C PHE A 245 -22.87 -9.16 -8.46
N LEU A 246 -22.05 -9.13 -7.40
CA LEU A 246 -20.97 -10.09 -7.20
C LEU A 246 -21.48 -11.53 -7.05
N PRO A 247 -22.53 -11.84 -6.23
CA PRO A 247 -23.05 -13.19 -6.12
C PRO A 247 -23.62 -13.72 -7.45
N SER A 248 -24.27 -12.85 -8.22
CA SER A 248 -24.91 -13.22 -9.51
C SER A 248 -23.91 -13.45 -10.64
N ASN A 249 -22.70 -12.89 -10.54
CA ASN A 249 -21.68 -12.94 -11.59
C ASN A 249 -20.42 -13.69 -11.17
N LEU A 250 -20.43 -14.36 -10.02
CA LEU A 250 -19.22 -14.91 -9.38
C LEU A 250 -18.43 -15.84 -10.31
N GLU A 251 -19.11 -16.67 -11.09
CA GLU A 251 -18.51 -17.62 -12.04
C GLU A 251 -17.88 -16.92 -13.26
N GLN A 252 -18.25 -15.67 -13.55
CA GLN A 252 -17.69 -14.89 -14.66
C GLN A 252 -16.41 -14.14 -14.26
N PHE A 253 -16.12 -14.02 -12.96
CA PHE A 253 -14.89 -13.39 -12.51
C PHE A 253 -13.69 -14.29 -12.80
N SER A 254 -12.67 -13.74 -13.46
CA SER A 254 -11.33 -14.32 -13.37
C SER A 254 -10.79 -14.20 -11.93
N SER A 255 -9.86 -15.09 -11.57
CA SER A 255 -9.19 -15.04 -10.26
C SER A 255 -8.58 -13.67 -9.97
N GLN A 256 -7.94 -13.04 -10.97
CA GLN A 256 -7.36 -11.70 -10.83
C GLN A 256 -8.42 -10.63 -10.56
N GLN A 257 -9.57 -10.67 -11.22
CA GLN A 257 -10.65 -9.71 -10.97
C GLN A 257 -11.27 -9.93 -9.60
N LEU A 258 -11.48 -11.19 -9.20
CA LEU A 258 -12.09 -11.54 -7.92
C LEU A 258 -11.21 -11.12 -6.74
N VAL A 259 -9.90 -11.38 -6.80
CA VAL A 259 -8.99 -10.90 -5.75
C VAL A 259 -8.92 -9.38 -5.73
N THR A 260 -8.94 -8.72 -6.90
CA THR A 260 -8.86 -7.25 -6.98
C THR A 260 -10.09 -6.60 -6.36
N ILE A 261 -11.29 -7.10 -6.63
CA ILE A 261 -12.52 -6.54 -6.06
C ILE A 261 -12.62 -6.81 -4.56
N LEU A 262 -12.26 -8.01 -4.09
CA LEU A 262 -12.26 -8.35 -2.66
C LEU A 262 -11.24 -7.52 -1.87
N HIS A 263 -10.06 -7.30 -2.43
CA HIS A 263 -9.05 -6.42 -1.85
C HIS A 263 -9.51 -4.97 -1.81
N GLY A 264 -10.24 -4.50 -2.83
CA GLY A 264 -10.83 -3.17 -2.81
C GLY A 264 -11.93 -3.03 -1.76
N PHE A 265 -12.81 -4.02 -1.63
CA PHE A 265 -13.82 -4.08 -0.58
C PHE A 265 -13.24 -4.04 0.83
N MET A 266 -12.12 -4.73 1.04
CA MET A 266 -11.41 -4.72 2.32
C MET A 266 -10.96 -3.30 2.70
N LYS A 267 -10.45 -2.53 1.73
CA LYS A 267 -10.06 -1.12 1.97
C LYS A 267 -11.24 -0.16 2.11
N LEU A 268 -12.40 -0.55 1.59
CA LEU A 268 -13.66 0.18 1.75
C LEU A 268 -14.44 -0.30 2.98
N ASP A 269 -13.80 -1.07 3.88
CA ASP A 269 -14.37 -1.57 5.13
C ASP A 269 -15.66 -2.39 4.96
N VAL A 270 -15.73 -3.18 3.88
CA VAL A 270 -16.79 -4.18 3.71
C VAL A 270 -16.51 -5.35 4.62
N LYS A 271 -17.53 -5.82 5.34
CA LYS A 271 -17.39 -6.90 6.33
C LYS A 271 -17.13 -8.24 5.66
N SER A 272 -16.35 -9.10 6.32
CA SER A 272 -16.06 -10.46 5.85
C SER A 272 -17.32 -11.32 5.69
N SER A 273 -18.37 -11.06 6.48
CA SER A 273 -19.67 -11.74 6.36
C SER A 273 -20.30 -11.56 4.97
N ASP A 274 -20.14 -10.37 4.39
CA ASP A 274 -20.85 -9.96 3.18
C ASP A 274 -20.16 -10.49 1.92
N VAL A 275 -18.85 -10.77 2.01
CA VAL A 275 -18.03 -11.31 0.92
C VAL A 275 -17.63 -12.78 1.12
N ARG A 276 -18.20 -13.47 2.10
CA ARG A 276 -17.81 -14.84 2.48
C ARG A 276 -17.90 -15.83 1.32
N SER A 277 -18.98 -15.81 0.55
CA SER A 277 -19.18 -16.72 -0.59
C SER A 277 -18.11 -16.48 -1.67
N SER A 278 -17.75 -15.22 -1.90
CA SER A 278 -16.73 -14.83 -2.85
C SER A 278 -15.31 -15.21 -2.40
N LEU A 279 -15.03 -15.17 -1.09
CA LEU A 279 -13.77 -15.68 -0.55
C LEU A 279 -13.64 -17.21 -0.74
N VAL A 280 -14.72 -17.96 -0.51
CA VAL A 280 -14.76 -19.41 -0.78
C VAL A 280 -14.57 -19.73 -2.26
N ALA A 281 -15.18 -18.93 -3.15
CA ALA A 281 -15.00 -19.10 -4.59
C ALA A 281 -13.55 -18.79 -5.01
N LEU A 282 -12.93 -17.72 -4.48
CA LEU A 282 -11.52 -17.42 -4.75
C LEU A 282 -10.62 -18.57 -4.30
N ASP A 283 -10.83 -19.12 -3.09
CA ASP A 283 -10.09 -20.28 -2.57
C ASP A 283 -10.23 -21.50 -3.49
N SER A 284 -11.44 -21.79 -3.94
CA SER A 284 -11.73 -22.90 -4.86
C SER A 284 -11.06 -22.71 -6.22
N ILE A 285 -11.11 -21.51 -6.79
CA ILE A 285 -10.46 -21.17 -8.06
C ILE A 285 -8.95 -21.34 -7.93
N LEU A 286 -8.34 -20.84 -6.85
CA LEU A 286 -6.91 -20.98 -6.59
C LEU A 286 -6.47 -22.44 -6.41
N ALA A 287 -7.32 -23.28 -5.83
CA ALA A 287 -7.02 -24.71 -5.67
C ALA A 287 -6.97 -25.47 -7.02
N THR A 288 -7.66 -24.96 -8.03
CA THR A 288 -7.69 -25.52 -9.39
C THR A 288 -6.70 -24.88 -10.35
N ALA A 289 -6.31 -23.63 -10.09
CA ALA A 289 -5.31 -22.93 -10.88
C ALA A 289 -3.90 -23.46 -10.59
N CYS A 290 -3.04 -23.50 -11.60
CA CYS A 290 -1.61 -23.68 -11.40
C CYS A 290 -1.06 -22.41 -10.71
N THR A 291 -0.99 -22.43 -9.38
CA THR A 291 -0.55 -21.29 -8.56
C THR A 291 0.93 -20.95 -8.76
N GLU A 292 1.72 -21.83 -9.36
CA GLU A 292 3.13 -21.63 -9.72
C GLU A 292 3.39 -20.46 -10.66
N ASP A 293 2.46 -20.20 -11.57
CA ASP A 293 2.72 -19.27 -12.68
C ASP A 293 2.37 -17.82 -12.35
N ASN A 294 1.81 -17.54 -11.16
CA ASN A 294 1.35 -16.20 -10.82
C ASN A 294 1.50 -15.85 -9.33
N MET A 295 2.74 -15.61 -8.92
CA MET A 295 3.09 -15.13 -7.56
C MET A 295 2.33 -13.86 -7.16
N LYS A 296 2.03 -12.98 -8.12
CA LYS A 296 1.25 -11.77 -7.89
C LYS A 296 -0.18 -12.08 -7.44
N LEU A 297 -0.84 -13.01 -8.11
CA LEU A 297 -2.19 -13.48 -7.74
C LEU A 297 -2.17 -14.16 -6.39
N LEU A 298 -1.22 -15.08 -6.15
CA LEU A 298 -1.08 -15.77 -4.86
C LEU A 298 -0.87 -14.76 -3.71
N SER A 299 0.04 -13.82 -3.92
CA SER A 299 0.35 -12.75 -2.98
C SER A 299 -0.87 -11.90 -2.62
N ALA A 300 -1.58 -11.39 -3.62
CA ALA A 300 -2.79 -10.60 -3.39
C ALA A 300 -3.88 -11.43 -2.69
N SER A 301 -3.98 -12.72 -3.01
CA SER A 301 -5.00 -13.60 -2.45
C SER A 301 -4.73 -13.94 -0.99
N LEU A 302 -3.50 -14.38 -0.66
CA LEU A 302 -3.11 -14.67 0.73
C LEU A 302 -3.21 -13.43 1.62
N TYR A 303 -2.83 -12.26 1.09
CA TYR A 303 -3.03 -11.01 1.81
C TYR A 303 -4.51 -10.76 2.08
N THR A 304 -5.35 -10.85 1.05
CA THR A 304 -6.80 -10.64 1.18
C THR A 304 -7.45 -11.65 2.15
N PHE A 305 -7.05 -12.92 2.10
CA PHE A 305 -7.50 -13.95 3.04
C PHE A 305 -7.08 -13.63 4.47
N GLY A 306 -5.81 -13.27 4.70
CA GLY A 306 -5.32 -12.90 6.02
C GLY A 306 -6.09 -11.71 6.61
N LYS A 307 -6.41 -10.72 5.77
CA LYS A 307 -7.13 -9.50 6.15
C LYS A 307 -8.58 -9.76 6.55
N TYR A 308 -9.26 -10.64 5.82
CA TYR A 308 -10.61 -11.09 6.19
C TYR A 308 -10.61 -12.22 7.24
N ASN A 309 -9.46 -12.67 7.73
CA ASN A 309 -9.31 -13.88 8.55
C ASN A 309 -10.00 -15.12 7.93
N HIS A 310 -9.94 -15.25 6.61
CA HIS A 310 -10.49 -16.39 5.89
C HIS A 310 -9.42 -17.46 5.70
N PHE A 311 -9.60 -18.64 6.31
CA PHE A 311 -8.66 -19.76 6.13
C PHE A 311 -8.92 -20.50 4.80
N PRO A 312 -7.97 -20.49 3.84
CA PRO A 312 -8.17 -21.01 2.48
C PRO A 312 -7.97 -22.53 2.42
N LYS A 313 -8.98 -23.29 2.85
CA LYS A 313 -8.92 -24.75 3.00
C LYS A 313 -8.63 -25.48 1.69
N ALA A 314 -9.15 -25.00 0.57
CA ALA A 314 -9.01 -25.69 -0.71
C ALA A 314 -7.63 -25.48 -1.33
N SER A 315 -7.12 -24.25 -1.32
CA SER A 315 -5.83 -23.92 -1.95
C SER A 315 -4.63 -24.12 -1.03
N SER A 316 -4.81 -24.19 0.29
CA SER A 316 -3.71 -24.43 1.23
C SER A 316 -2.95 -25.72 0.94
N GLY A 317 -3.64 -26.83 0.71
CA GLY A 317 -3.01 -28.13 0.41
C GLY A 317 -2.32 -28.19 -0.95
N LYS A 318 -2.46 -27.14 -1.77
CA LYS A 318 -1.77 -27.01 -3.05
C LYS A 318 -0.49 -26.17 -2.95
N LEU A 319 -0.27 -25.46 -1.84
CA LEU A 319 0.93 -24.64 -1.67
C LEU A 319 2.21 -25.48 -1.70
N ASP A 320 2.17 -26.72 -1.18
CA ASP A 320 3.30 -27.65 -1.24
C ASP A 320 3.69 -28.03 -2.68
N LEU A 321 2.75 -27.90 -3.62
CA LEU A 321 3.02 -28.20 -5.01
C LEU A 321 3.70 -27.04 -5.72
N VAL A 322 3.64 -25.81 -5.19
CA VAL A 322 4.00 -24.56 -5.89
C VAL A 322 5.48 -24.48 -6.24
N GLY A 323 5.95 -25.20 -7.25
CA GLY A 323 7.22 -24.96 -7.96
C GLY A 323 8.30 -26.02 -7.77
N ASN A 324 7.93 -27.29 -7.79
CA ASN A 324 8.92 -28.38 -7.85
C ASN A 324 9.88 -28.29 -9.07
N SER A 325 9.67 -27.35 -10.00
CA SER A 325 10.44 -27.20 -11.23
C SER A 325 11.20 -25.87 -11.39
N ARG A 326 10.87 -24.79 -10.65
CA ARG A 326 11.43 -23.44 -10.90
C ARG A 326 11.68 -22.62 -9.61
N PRO A 327 12.75 -21.79 -9.57
CA PRO A 327 12.95 -20.81 -8.52
C PRO A 327 11.78 -19.81 -8.47
N ILE A 328 11.36 -19.46 -7.25
CA ILE A 328 10.34 -18.44 -7.03
C ILE A 328 10.91 -17.07 -7.42
N GLN A 329 10.18 -16.33 -8.24
CA GLN A 329 10.49 -14.94 -8.55
C GLN A 329 9.34 -14.06 -8.06
N CYS A 330 9.63 -13.20 -7.09
CA CYS A 330 8.68 -12.24 -6.56
C CYS A 330 9.36 -10.89 -6.31
N THR A 331 8.55 -9.85 -6.27
CA THR A 331 8.93 -8.55 -5.72
C THR A 331 8.89 -8.60 -4.18
N GLU A 332 9.53 -7.65 -3.51
CA GLU A 332 9.46 -7.53 -2.05
C GLU A 332 8.02 -7.45 -1.54
N LEU A 333 7.18 -6.65 -2.20
CA LEU A 333 5.77 -6.51 -1.84
C LEU A 333 5.05 -7.84 -1.94
N GLU A 334 5.30 -8.59 -3.03
CA GLU A 334 4.68 -9.89 -3.24
C GLU A 334 5.08 -10.88 -2.15
N LEU A 335 6.37 -10.96 -1.85
CA LEU A 335 6.95 -11.81 -0.81
C LEU A 335 6.38 -11.48 0.57
N SER A 336 6.39 -10.18 0.93
CA SER A 336 5.90 -9.70 2.23
C SER A 336 4.42 -10.02 2.45
N ASN A 337 3.60 -9.85 1.40
CA ASN A 337 2.17 -10.18 1.44
C ASN A 337 1.92 -11.68 1.60
N ILE A 338 2.75 -12.52 0.97
CA ILE A 338 2.66 -13.98 1.11
C ILE A 338 2.97 -14.37 2.55
N TYR A 339 4.12 -13.94 3.08
CA TYR A 339 4.47 -14.21 4.48
C TYR A 339 3.41 -13.67 5.44
N TYR A 340 2.94 -12.44 5.24
CA TYR A 340 1.86 -11.85 6.04
C TYR A 340 0.63 -12.77 6.05
N GLY A 341 0.15 -13.21 4.89
CA GLY A 341 -1.02 -14.08 4.77
C GLY A 341 -0.79 -15.42 5.48
N LEU A 342 0.37 -16.05 5.26
CA LEU A 342 0.73 -17.30 5.94
C LEU A 342 0.75 -17.14 7.46
N GLY A 343 1.48 -16.16 7.98
CA GLY A 343 1.60 -15.93 9.43
C GLY A 343 0.30 -15.47 10.09
N LYS A 344 -0.52 -14.66 9.40
CA LYS A 344 -1.81 -14.19 9.89
C LYS A 344 -2.81 -15.34 10.02
N LEU A 345 -2.84 -16.24 9.04
CA LEU A 345 -3.73 -17.40 8.99
C LEU A 345 -3.15 -18.64 9.70
N ASN A 346 -1.94 -18.53 10.26
CA ASN A 346 -1.17 -19.63 10.81
C ASN A 346 -1.07 -20.83 9.83
N LEU A 347 -0.87 -20.51 8.55
CA LEU A 347 -0.79 -21.50 7.49
C LEU A 347 0.65 -21.97 7.30
N ARG A 348 0.96 -23.15 7.85
CA ARG A 348 2.28 -23.75 7.81
C ARG A 348 2.37 -24.76 6.67
N CYS A 349 3.28 -24.51 5.75
CA CYS A 349 3.54 -25.32 4.56
C CYS A 349 5.06 -25.36 4.37
N GLU A 350 5.72 -26.38 4.95
CA GLU A 350 7.18 -26.38 5.13
C GLU A 350 7.93 -26.30 3.80
N SER A 351 7.53 -27.11 2.83
CA SER A 351 8.20 -27.15 1.52
C SER A 351 8.10 -25.81 0.78
N PHE A 352 6.96 -25.13 0.92
CA PHE A 352 6.74 -23.80 0.36
C PHE A 352 7.53 -22.73 1.12
N LEU A 353 7.56 -22.79 2.45
CA LEU A 353 8.32 -21.87 3.31
C LEU A 353 9.82 -21.96 3.06
N GLU A 354 10.38 -23.18 2.94
CA GLU A 354 11.79 -23.39 2.60
C GLU A 354 12.16 -22.69 1.29
N ARG A 355 11.28 -22.74 0.29
CA ARG A 355 11.53 -22.13 -1.01
C ARG A 355 11.31 -20.62 -1.02
N LEU A 356 10.32 -20.13 -0.28
CA LEU A 356 10.19 -18.69 -0.02
C LEU A 356 11.42 -18.16 0.71
N ASN A 357 11.98 -18.92 1.65
CA ASN A 357 13.18 -18.54 2.38
C ASN A 357 14.40 -18.45 1.46
N ILE A 358 14.56 -19.35 0.48
CA ILE A 358 15.62 -19.20 -0.54
C ILE A 358 15.46 -17.89 -1.30
N CYS A 359 14.26 -17.60 -1.83
CA CYS A 359 13.98 -16.35 -2.54
C CYS A 359 14.20 -15.11 -1.66
N LEU A 360 13.80 -15.19 -0.39
CA LEU A 360 14.01 -14.17 0.62
C LEU A 360 15.50 -13.88 0.82
N LEU A 361 16.34 -14.91 0.94
CA LEU A 361 17.77 -14.75 1.16
C LEU A 361 18.46 -14.09 -0.04
N ASP A 362 18.00 -14.39 -1.26
CA ASP A 362 18.47 -13.73 -2.49
C ASP A 362 18.09 -12.24 -2.51
N MET A 363 16.95 -11.87 -1.91
CA MET A 363 16.43 -10.50 -1.87
C MET A 363 16.77 -9.72 -0.60
N LEU A 364 17.45 -10.33 0.37
CA LEU A 364 17.56 -9.80 1.75
C LEU A 364 18.11 -8.36 1.80
N HIS A 365 19.07 -8.03 0.95
CA HIS A 365 19.68 -6.69 0.90
C HIS A 365 18.79 -5.65 0.23
N ASP A 366 17.87 -6.08 -0.63
CA ASP A 366 16.94 -5.22 -1.35
C ASP A 366 15.66 -4.91 -0.57
N LEU A 367 15.40 -5.66 0.52
CA LEU A 367 14.23 -5.43 1.36
C LEU A 367 14.26 -4.06 2.05
N THR A 368 13.10 -3.42 2.15
CA THR A 368 12.87 -2.28 3.05
C THR A 368 12.72 -2.73 4.50
N PRO A 369 12.83 -1.82 5.49
CA PRO A 369 12.53 -2.14 6.89
C PRO A 369 11.13 -2.73 7.08
N GLN A 370 10.15 -2.28 6.29
CA GLN A 370 8.78 -2.80 6.31
C GLN A 370 8.72 -4.26 5.87
N GLY A 371 9.39 -4.60 4.76
CA GLY A 371 9.48 -5.97 4.26
C GLY A 371 10.13 -6.89 5.29
N VAL A 372 11.29 -6.51 5.83
CA VAL A 372 11.99 -7.29 6.86
C VAL A 372 11.12 -7.50 8.11
N SER A 373 10.50 -6.43 8.62
CA SER A 373 9.61 -6.49 9.79
C SER A 373 8.42 -7.41 9.58
N THR A 374 7.76 -7.30 8.43
CA THR A 374 6.58 -8.11 8.08
C THR A 374 6.92 -9.59 7.99
N ILE A 375 8.00 -9.92 7.29
CA ILE A 375 8.43 -11.30 7.06
C ILE A 375 8.90 -11.94 8.38
N TYR A 376 9.72 -11.22 9.16
CA TYR A 376 10.20 -11.72 10.44
C TYR A 376 9.05 -11.98 11.42
N HIS A 377 8.08 -11.06 11.47
CA HIS A 377 6.90 -11.23 12.32
C HIS A 377 6.04 -12.42 11.89
N ALA A 378 5.84 -12.61 10.59
CA ALA A 378 5.12 -13.77 10.06
C ALA A 378 5.80 -15.10 10.40
N LEU A 379 7.12 -15.20 10.20
CA LEU A 379 7.90 -16.40 10.53
C LEU A 379 7.81 -16.74 12.02
N SER A 380 7.91 -15.74 12.88
CA SER A 380 7.76 -15.91 14.33
C SER A 380 6.38 -16.45 14.71
N ARG A 381 5.30 -15.94 14.10
CA ARG A 381 3.93 -16.44 14.31
C ARG A 381 3.75 -17.89 13.86
N LEU A 382 4.41 -18.29 12.78
CA LEU A 382 4.37 -19.68 12.28
C LEU A 382 5.17 -20.64 13.18
N GLY A 383 5.91 -20.12 14.16
CA GLY A 383 6.87 -20.90 14.94
C GLY A 383 7.90 -21.57 14.03
N PHE A 384 8.22 -20.93 12.90
CA PHE A 384 9.25 -21.43 12.00
C PHE A 384 10.58 -21.34 12.74
N ARG A 385 11.29 -22.47 12.78
CA ARG A 385 12.64 -22.56 13.30
C ARG A 385 13.43 -23.28 12.22
N ASP A 386 14.38 -22.58 11.63
CA ASP A 386 15.30 -23.20 10.69
C ASP A 386 15.91 -24.45 11.33
N SER A 387 15.59 -25.62 10.78
CA SER A 387 16.06 -26.91 11.29
C SER A 387 17.55 -27.15 10.99
N GLY A 388 18.24 -26.17 10.37
CA GLY A 388 19.63 -26.28 9.96
C GLY A 388 19.83 -27.21 8.75
N VAL A 389 18.73 -27.70 8.16
CA VAL A 389 18.75 -28.66 7.04
C VAL A 389 19.08 -27.96 5.71
N VAL A 390 18.98 -26.62 5.64
CA VAL A 390 19.56 -25.84 4.53
C VAL A 390 21.08 -25.73 4.72
N SER A 391 21.72 -26.89 4.59
CA SER A 391 23.12 -27.17 4.25
C SER A 391 24.08 -25.97 4.25
N GLY A 392 24.74 -25.73 5.38
CA GLY A 392 26.04 -25.02 5.42
C GLY A 392 26.01 -23.50 5.69
N LEU A 393 24.84 -22.89 5.92
CA LEU A 393 24.78 -21.50 6.39
C LEU A 393 24.95 -21.44 7.91
N GLU A 394 25.96 -20.71 8.38
CA GLU A 394 26.25 -20.55 9.82
C GLU A 394 25.14 -19.80 10.60
N HIS A 395 24.15 -19.22 9.90
CA HIS A 395 23.11 -18.38 10.49
C HIS A 395 21.73 -18.67 9.91
N SER A 396 20.74 -18.82 10.79
CA SER A 396 19.33 -19.02 10.43
C SER A 396 18.74 -17.81 9.69
N VAL A 397 17.67 -18.02 8.92
CA VAL A 397 16.92 -16.95 8.21
C VAL A 397 16.49 -15.83 9.18
N GLU A 398 16.01 -16.20 10.36
CA GLU A 398 15.60 -15.28 11.43
C GLU A 398 16.76 -14.38 11.87
N SER A 399 17.95 -14.97 12.07
CA SER A 399 19.15 -14.24 12.50
C SER A 399 19.61 -13.25 11.43
N ARG A 400 19.52 -13.62 10.16
CA ARG A 400 19.87 -12.77 9.02
C ARG A 400 18.89 -11.61 8.83
N LEU A 401 17.58 -11.87 8.93
CA LEU A 401 16.53 -10.84 8.90
C LEU A 401 16.73 -9.83 10.03
N LEU A 402 16.94 -10.32 11.26
CA LEU A 402 17.15 -9.46 12.42
C LEU A 402 18.41 -8.61 12.24
N SER A 403 19.54 -9.22 11.85
CA SER A 403 20.78 -8.50 11.59
C SER A 403 20.62 -7.40 10.54
N ARG A 404 19.92 -7.72 9.43
CA ARG A 404 19.63 -6.76 8.36
C ARG A 404 18.78 -5.59 8.86
N PHE A 405 17.76 -5.86 9.68
CA PHE A 405 16.95 -4.81 10.28
C PHE A 405 17.76 -3.91 11.22
N LEU A 406 18.62 -4.50 12.07
CA LEU A 406 19.47 -3.74 12.98
C LEU A 406 20.49 -2.87 12.25
N GLU A 407 21.02 -3.33 11.12
CA GLU A 407 21.86 -2.53 10.21
C GLU A 407 21.10 -1.29 9.74
N MET A 408 19.89 -1.45 9.20
CA MET A 408 19.05 -0.34 8.74
C MET A 408 18.74 0.67 9.84
N VAL A 409 18.37 0.18 11.04
CA VAL A 409 18.08 1.04 12.19
C VAL A 409 19.34 1.75 12.69
N SER A 410 20.51 1.11 12.62
CA SER A 410 21.77 1.73 13.03
C SER A 410 22.16 2.88 12.10
N LEU A 411 21.82 2.80 10.81
CA LEU A 411 22.03 3.88 9.84
C LEU A 411 21.11 5.09 10.06
N LEU A 412 20.00 4.94 10.81
CA LEU A 412 19.09 6.04 11.15
C LEU A 412 19.59 6.93 12.30
N ARG A 413 20.69 6.55 12.99
CA ARG A 413 21.25 7.33 14.09
C ARG A 413 21.84 8.67 13.60
N PRO A 414 21.88 9.69 14.48
CA PRO A 414 21.67 11.09 14.14
C PRO A 414 22.92 11.78 13.58
N SER A 415 23.38 11.37 12.40
CA SER A 415 24.32 12.16 11.60
C SER A 415 23.66 13.38 10.94
N GLY A 416 22.42 13.73 11.30
CA GLY A 416 21.71 14.91 10.80
C GLY A 416 21.17 14.76 9.37
N VAL A 417 21.44 13.66 8.71
CA VAL A 417 20.93 13.38 7.36
C VAL A 417 19.63 12.60 7.48
N ARG A 418 18.50 13.28 7.21
CA ARG A 418 17.21 12.59 7.00
C ARG A 418 17.37 11.68 5.80
N SER A 419 17.36 10.37 6.05
CA SER A 419 17.29 9.39 4.97
C SER A 419 15.86 9.37 4.44
N ASP A 420 15.65 9.87 3.21
CA ASP A 420 14.37 9.82 2.49
C ASP A 420 13.86 8.38 2.28
N PHE A 421 14.67 7.36 2.60
CA PHE A 421 14.36 5.95 2.38
C PHE A 421 13.38 5.35 3.38
N ILE A 422 13.15 5.97 4.53
CA ILE A 422 12.29 5.38 5.58
C ILE A 422 11.12 6.32 5.84
N GLN A 423 9.90 5.86 5.52
CA GLN A 423 8.68 6.51 5.96
C GLN A 423 8.67 6.51 7.49
N SER A 424 9.08 7.63 8.09
CA SER A 424 9.30 7.76 9.54
C SER A 424 8.05 7.44 10.37
N GLN A 425 6.87 7.54 9.77
CA GLN A 425 5.58 7.29 10.42
C GLN A 425 5.35 5.81 10.79
N ILE A 426 5.82 4.84 9.98
CA ILE A 426 5.52 3.41 10.19
C ILE A 426 6.66 2.69 10.94
N LEU A 427 7.83 3.32 10.99
CA LEU A 427 9.01 2.75 11.65
C LEU A 427 8.78 2.37 13.13
N PRO A 428 8.06 3.15 13.97
CA PRO A 428 7.76 2.75 15.34
C PRO A 428 7.10 1.38 15.45
N LEU A 429 6.08 1.13 14.62
CA LEU A 429 5.38 -0.15 14.58
C LEU A 429 6.30 -1.28 14.11
N HIS A 430 7.19 -1.01 13.16
CA HIS A 430 8.18 -2.00 12.71
C HIS A 430 9.18 -2.39 13.79
N LEU A 431 9.68 -1.40 14.57
CA LEU A 431 10.56 -1.65 15.72
C LEU A 431 9.87 -2.57 16.73
N VAL A 432 8.62 -2.25 17.09
CA VAL A 432 7.84 -3.04 18.06
C VAL A 432 7.56 -4.45 17.53
N ASN A 433 7.16 -4.60 16.27
CA ASN A 433 6.93 -5.92 15.68
C ASN A 433 8.20 -6.77 15.65
N ILE A 434 9.36 -6.19 15.32
CA ILE A 434 10.64 -6.92 15.36
C ILE A 434 10.98 -7.32 16.80
N SER A 435 10.87 -6.41 17.77
CA SER A 435 11.15 -6.70 19.18
C SER A 435 10.24 -7.80 19.72
N LEU A 436 8.94 -7.76 19.44
CA LEU A 436 8.00 -8.79 19.88
C LEU A 436 8.32 -10.14 19.25
N SER A 437 8.68 -10.15 17.97
CA SER A 437 9.01 -11.38 17.25
C SER A 437 10.32 -11.99 17.77
N ALA A 438 11.31 -11.14 18.12
CA ALA A 438 12.54 -11.57 18.78
C ALA A 438 12.25 -12.19 20.16
N ALA A 439 11.35 -11.57 20.94
CA ALA A 439 10.91 -12.09 22.23
C ALA A 439 10.19 -13.44 22.09
N THR A 440 9.27 -13.55 21.11
CA THR A 440 8.53 -14.79 20.81
C THR A 440 9.46 -15.92 20.36
N ASN A 441 10.54 -15.58 19.67
CA ASN A 441 11.60 -16.51 19.27
C ASN A 441 12.62 -16.78 20.40
N LEU A 442 12.36 -16.31 21.62
CA LEU A 442 13.21 -16.50 22.81
C LEU A 442 14.63 -15.97 22.63
N ILE A 443 14.80 -14.90 21.85
CA ILE A 443 16.08 -14.19 21.80
C ILE A 443 16.30 -13.50 23.14
N LEU A 444 17.45 -13.78 23.76
CA LEU A 444 17.84 -13.26 25.09
C LEU A 444 18.89 -12.14 25.00
N ASP A 445 19.31 -11.76 23.78
CA ASP A 445 20.31 -10.69 23.61
C ASP A 445 19.72 -9.32 23.91
N ASN A 446 20.01 -8.85 25.12
CA ASN A 446 19.58 -7.58 25.63
C ASN A 446 20.12 -6.36 24.86
N ARG A 447 21.22 -6.50 24.11
CA ARG A 447 21.75 -5.42 23.26
C ARG A 447 20.81 -5.11 22.11
N ILE A 448 20.14 -6.12 21.57
CA ILE A 448 19.15 -5.99 20.50
C ILE A 448 17.95 -5.20 21.02
N PHE A 449 17.39 -5.59 22.16
CA PHE A 449 16.28 -4.88 22.79
C PHE A 449 16.66 -3.44 23.16
N SER A 450 17.86 -3.23 23.72
CA SER A 450 18.35 -1.90 24.04
C SER A 450 18.44 -1.00 22.81
N LEU A 451 18.99 -1.51 21.70
CA LEU A 451 19.07 -0.77 20.44
C LEU A 451 17.68 -0.42 19.89
N LEU A 452 16.75 -1.36 19.87
CA LEU A 452 15.40 -1.14 19.31
C LEU A 452 14.57 -0.18 20.17
N LEU A 453 14.60 -0.34 21.50
CA LEU A 453 13.88 0.53 22.42
C LEU A 453 14.48 1.93 22.48
N ASP A 454 15.81 2.07 22.42
CA ASP A 454 16.47 3.38 22.33
C ASP A 454 16.06 4.10 21.03
N SER A 455 15.98 3.39 19.91
CA SER A 455 15.52 3.95 18.64
C SER A 455 14.05 4.38 18.70
N LEU A 456 13.18 3.58 19.31
CA LEU A 456 11.78 3.94 19.53
C LEU A 456 11.66 5.20 20.40
N ALA A 457 12.41 5.28 21.50
CA ALA A 457 12.42 6.45 22.37
C ALA A 457 12.92 7.72 21.66
N GLN A 458 13.89 7.59 20.76
CA GLN A 458 14.35 8.71 19.92
C GLN A 458 13.26 9.19 18.97
N LEU A 459 12.51 8.29 18.32
CA LEU A 459 11.41 8.66 17.42
C LEU A 459 10.30 9.41 18.17
N VAL A 460 9.94 8.93 19.37
CA VAL A 460 9.01 9.64 20.26
C VAL A 460 9.54 11.04 20.57
N GLY A 461 10.83 11.17 20.93
CA GLY A 461 11.47 12.46 21.18
C GLY A 461 11.49 13.40 19.96
N GLN A 462 11.65 12.88 18.74
CA GLN A 462 11.63 13.68 17.51
C GLN A 462 10.22 14.19 17.16
N SER A 463 9.20 13.34 17.31
CA SER A 463 7.80 13.73 17.16
C SER A 463 7.44 14.89 18.11
N MET A 464 8.02 14.89 19.33
CA MET A 464 7.86 15.98 20.30
C MET A 464 8.46 17.32 19.86
N VAL A 465 9.48 17.34 18.99
CA VAL A 465 10.10 18.58 18.50
C VAL A 465 9.31 19.14 17.31
N SER A 466 8.85 18.27 16.40
CA SER A 466 8.16 18.71 15.17
C SER A 466 6.82 19.40 15.46
N SER A 467 6.10 19.00 16.51
CA SER A 467 4.81 19.59 16.89
C SER A 467 4.92 21.00 17.49
N LYS A 468 6.10 21.42 17.97
CA LYS A 468 6.33 22.79 18.46
C LYS A 468 6.46 23.79 17.31
N ILE A 469 7.18 23.41 16.25
CA ILE A 469 7.48 24.28 15.09
C ILE A 469 6.20 24.68 14.34
N SER A 470 5.21 23.78 14.27
CA SER A 470 3.92 24.07 13.61
C SER A 470 3.00 24.99 14.42
N LYS A 471 3.19 25.12 15.75
CA LYS A 471 2.38 26.03 16.59
C LYS A 471 3.01 27.42 16.77
N GLU A 472 4.34 27.52 16.77
CA GLU A 472 5.01 28.83 16.86
C GLU A 472 4.88 29.67 15.58
N THR A 473 4.66 29.02 14.43
CA THR A 473 4.43 29.72 13.15
C THR A 473 3.03 30.36 13.04
N SER A 474 2.11 30.11 13.98
CA SER A 474 0.77 30.72 14.00
C SER A 474 0.62 31.98 14.87
N GLY A 475 1.73 32.60 15.30
CA GLY A 475 1.78 34.00 15.73
C GLY A 475 1.35 34.30 17.16
N HIS A 476 2.32 34.64 18.02
CA HIS A 476 2.37 35.78 18.94
C HIS A 476 3.69 35.68 19.73
N SER A 477 4.57 36.68 19.56
CA SER A 477 5.90 36.71 20.14
C SER A 477 5.84 37.02 21.65
N GLY A 478 6.01 36.00 22.48
CA GLY A 478 6.22 36.13 23.92
C GLY A 478 7.33 35.16 24.36
N SER A 479 8.51 35.69 24.64
CA SER A 479 9.72 34.90 24.92
C SER A 479 9.81 34.48 26.39
N HIS A 480 9.35 33.28 26.72
CA HIS A 480 9.84 32.53 27.87
C HIS A 480 9.84 31.03 27.56
N ALA A 481 11.02 30.42 27.51
CA ALA A 481 11.20 28.98 27.33
C ALA A 481 10.85 28.25 28.63
N GLU A 482 9.57 28.01 28.88
CA GLU A 482 9.15 27.15 29.99
C GLU A 482 9.57 25.70 29.71
N LEU A 483 10.21 25.09 30.70
CA LEU A 483 10.50 23.65 30.71
C LEU A 483 9.18 22.88 30.51
N PRO A 484 9.16 21.84 29.67
CA PRO A 484 7.93 21.09 29.41
C PRO A 484 7.40 20.52 30.72
N THR A 485 6.21 20.96 31.13
CA THR A 485 5.49 20.39 32.26
C THR A 485 5.19 18.91 32.00
N ARG A 486 5.04 18.13 33.08
CA ARG A 486 4.71 16.69 33.02
C ARG A 486 3.48 16.41 32.15
N ASP A 487 2.50 17.30 32.13
CA ASP A 487 1.28 17.15 31.32
C ASP A 487 1.56 17.27 29.81
N ALA A 488 2.55 18.09 29.43
CA ALA A 488 2.93 18.27 28.04
C ALA A 488 3.66 17.05 27.46
N SER A 489 4.40 16.27 28.26
CA SER A 489 5.01 15.03 27.76
C SER A 489 3.97 13.92 27.55
N VAL A 490 3.04 13.77 28.50
CA VAL A 490 1.94 12.80 28.41
C VAL A 490 1.06 13.09 27.19
N SER A 491 0.65 14.35 26.98
CA SER A 491 -0.17 14.72 25.81
C SER A 491 0.50 14.39 24.47
N ARG A 492 1.83 14.50 24.36
CA ARG A 492 2.54 14.17 23.12
C ARG A 492 2.73 12.68 22.94
N SER A 493 2.93 11.94 24.02
CA SER A 493 2.90 10.47 23.97
C SER A 493 1.52 9.97 23.55
N VAL A 494 0.43 10.64 23.98
CA VAL A 494 -0.91 10.39 23.46
C VAL A 494 -0.95 10.59 21.94
N ASP A 495 -0.49 11.73 21.44
CA ASP A 495 -0.47 11.99 19.99
C ASP A 495 0.30 10.90 19.22
N PHE A 496 1.51 10.55 19.68
CA PHE A 496 2.33 9.49 19.07
C PHE A 496 1.64 8.11 19.09
N ILE A 497 0.96 7.78 20.19
CA ILE A 497 0.19 6.54 20.29
C ILE A 497 -0.97 6.56 19.27
N HIS A 498 -1.66 7.70 19.11
CA HIS A 498 -2.73 7.83 18.12
C HIS A 498 -2.21 7.75 16.67
N SER A 499 -1.11 8.44 16.36
CA SER A 499 -0.63 8.60 14.98
C SER A 499 0.25 7.47 14.48
N ASP A 500 1.19 6.99 15.31
CA ASP A 500 2.34 6.22 14.82
C ASP A 500 2.43 4.80 15.40
N LEU A 501 1.84 4.54 16.57
CA LEU A 501 1.98 3.23 17.25
C LEU A 501 0.67 2.42 17.35
N GLY A 502 -0.46 3.09 17.61
CA GLY A 502 -1.75 2.45 17.84
C GLY A 502 -1.87 1.69 19.18
N THR A 503 -3.08 1.22 19.47
CA THR A 503 -3.42 0.44 20.67
C THR A 503 -2.63 -0.87 20.74
N GLN A 504 -2.54 -1.58 19.61
CA GLN A 504 -1.77 -2.80 19.46
C GLN A 504 -0.30 -2.58 19.79
N GLY A 505 0.33 -1.57 19.21
CA GLY A 505 1.77 -1.36 19.39
C GLY A 505 2.12 -1.09 20.85
N VAL A 506 1.24 -0.42 21.59
CA VAL A 506 1.39 -0.24 23.05
C VAL A 506 1.29 -1.58 23.79
N TYR A 507 0.30 -2.41 23.48
CA TYR A 507 0.18 -3.75 24.08
C TYR A 507 1.42 -4.62 23.82
N GLN A 508 1.90 -4.64 22.58
CA GLN A 508 3.12 -5.37 22.22
C GLN A 508 4.34 -4.86 23.00
N LEU A 509 4.45 -3.54 23.21
CA LEU A 509 5.51 -2.94 24.01
C LEU A 509 5.47 -3.40 25.48
N TYR A 510 4.29 -3.56 26.06
CA TYR A 510 4.15 -4.17 27.39
C TYR A 510 4.71 -5.60 27.41
N CYS A 511 4.33 -6.44 26.45
CA CYS A 511 4.85 -7.82 26.36
C CYS A 511 6.38 -7.86 26.20
N ILE A 512 6.94 -6.95 25.40
CA ILE A 512 8.40 -6.84 25.23
C ILE A 512 9.09 -6.47 26.55
N CYS A 513 8.57 -5.46 27.27
CA CYS A 513 9.15 -5.05 28.55
C CYS A 513 9.08 -6.16 29.59
N GLN A 514 7.97 -6.92 29.62
CA GLN A 514 7.84 -8.09 30.47
C GLN A 514 8.88 -9.16 30.10
N HIS A 515 9.04 -9.47 28.81
CA HIS A 515 10.05 -10.44 28.35
C HIS A 515 11.46 -10.04 28.79
N ILE A 516 11.84 -8.78 28.57
CA ILE A 516 13.15 -8.25 28.96
C ILE A 516 13.33 -8.36 30.48
N MET A 517 12.32 -7.98 31.26
CA MET A 517 12.38 -7.98 32.72
C MET A 517 12.63 -9.38 33.29
N TRP A 518 11.99 -10.41 32.74
CA TRP A 518 12.06 -11.77 33.27
C TRP A 518 13.18 -12.62 32.67
N TYR A 519 13.54 -12.40 31.40
CA TYR A 519 14.38 -13.35 30.66
C TYR A 519 15.70 -12.77 30.13
N ALA A 520 15.79 -11.47 29.89
CA ALA A 520 17.03 -10.86 29.41
C ALA A 520 17.86 -10.40 30.60
N SER A 521 19.15 -10.77 30.69
CA SER A 521 20.05 -10.25 31.72
C SER A 521 20.82 -9.03 31.19
N PRO A 522 20.92 -7.91 31.93
CA PRO A 522 20.49 -7.66 33.32
C PRO A 522 19.08 -7.00 33.44
N GLY A 523 18.17 -7.31 32.52
CA GLY A 523 16.79 -6.84 32.52
C GLY A 523 16.65 -5.40 32.02
N LEU A 524 15.57 -4.74 32.44
CA LEU A 524 15.30 -3.33 32.08
C LEU A 524 16.39 -2.37 32.60
N LEU A 525 17.17 -2.76 33.61
CA LEU A 525 18.21 -1.94 34.23
C LEU A 525 19.39 -1.62 33.31
N SER A 526 19.61 -2.38 32.24
CA SER A 526 20.65 -2.09 31.24
C SER A 526 20.32 -0.91 30.32
N HIS A 527 19.05 -0.50 30.28
CA HIS A 527 18.57 0.44 29.29
C HIS A 527 18.88 1.87 29.74
N ARG A 528 19.02 2.79 28.77
CA ARG A 528 19.27 4.20 29.07
C ARG A 528 18.10 4.77 29.88
N ILE A 529 18.41 5.57 30.91
CA ILE A 529 17.40 6.23 31.74
C ILE A 529 16.41 7.04 30.89
N SER A 530 16.87 7.69 29.82
CA SER A 530 16.01 8.43 28.89
C SER A 530 14.97 7.53 28.20
N THR A 531 15.37 6.31 27.84
CA THR A 531 14.51 5.31 27.19
C THR A 531 13.46 4.82 28.18
N LEU A 532 13.88 4.46 29.39
CA LEU A 532 12.97 4.06 30.47
C LEU A 532 11.95 5.16 30.82
N LYS A 533 12.39 6.42 30.92
CA LYS A 533 11.50 7.58 31.12
C LYS A 533 10.46 7.70 29.99
N THR A 534 10.89 7.48 28.75
CA THR A 534 10.00 7.54 27.58
C THR A 534 8.94 6.44 27.63
N LEU A 535 9.32 5.20 27.96
CA LEU A 535 8.39 4.08 28.13
C LEU A 535 7.36 4.38 29.23
N VAL A 536 7.78 4.93 30.37
CA VAL A 536 6.87 5.33 31.45
C VAL A 536 5.88 6.39 30.99
N HIS A 537 6.32 7.39 30.22
CA HIS A 537 5.41 8.40 29.67
C HIS A 537 4.39 7.78 28.70
N MET A 538 4.81 6.87 27.82
CA MET A 538 3.91 6.17 26.91
C MET A 538 2.86 5.33 27.64
N PHE A 539 3.27 4.57 28.65
CA PHE A 539 2.35 3.77 29.46
C PHE A 539 1.40 4.63 30.30
N THR A 540 1.86 5.76 30.83
CA THR A 540 0.99 6.72 31.53
C THR A 540 -0.02 7.37 30.58
N ALA A 541 0.42 7.72 29.37
CA ALA A 541 -0.45 8.26 28.32
C ALA A 541 -1.52 7.26 27.90
N TRP A 542 -1.14 5.99 27.72
CA TRP A 542 -2.07 4.90 27.45
C TRP A 542 -3.11 4.72 28.55
N GLU A 543 -2.68 4.70 29.82
CA GLU A 543 -3.59 4.57 30.97
C GLU A 543 -4.59 5.74 31.02
N SER A 544 -4.15 6.96 30.71
CA SER A 544 -5.01 8.15 30.60
C SER A 544 -6.06 7.99 29.48
N LEU A 545 -5.65 7.51 28.30
CA LEU A 545 -6.56 7.26 27.17
C LEU A 545 -7.63 6.22 27.53
N TYR A 546 -7.22 5.15 28.20
CA TYR A 546 -8.12 4.09 28.64
C TYR A 546 -9.14 4.60 29.66
N ARG A 547 -8.69 5.29 30.72
CA ARG A 547 -9.57 5.81 31.78
C ARG A 547 -10.56 6.85 31.27
N ASN A 548 -10.19 7.65 30.28
CA ASN A 548 -11.03 8.73 29.76
C ASN A 548 -12.06 8.26 28.73
N GLY A 549 -12.13 6.96 28.41
CA GLY A 549 -13.04 6.44 27.38
C GLY A 549 -12.70 6.92 25.95
N SER A 550 -11.53 7.51 25.76
CA SER A 550 -11.08 8.04 24.46
C SER A 550 -10.65 6.93 23.49
N ILE A 551 -10.70 5.66 23.90
CA ILE A 551 -10.33 4.51 23.06
C ILE A 551 -11.29 4.33 21.89
N ASP A 552 -12.57 4.68 22.03
CA ASP A 552 -13.52 4.62 20.91
C ASP A 552 -13.09 5.53 19.75
N ARG A 553 -12.34 6.60 20.04
CA ARG A 553 -11.74 7.48 19.01
C ARG A 553 -10.45 6.90 18.39
N LEU A 554 -9.75 5.98 19.07
CA LEU A 554 -8.62 5.25 18.49
C LEU A 554 -9.10 4.24 17.45
N HIS A 555 -10.24 3.61 17.68
CA HIS A 555 -10.85 2.70 16.69
C HIS A 555 -11.31 3.45 15.44
N GLY A 556 -11.89 4.65 15.59
CA GLY A 556 -12.40 5.42 14.45
C GLY A 556 -11.35 6.10 13.55
N TYR A 557 -10.10 6.26 13.98
CA TYR A 557 -9.11 7.06 13.25
C TYR A 557 -8.13 6.24 12.41
N ASN A 558 -8.13 4.91 12.53
CA ASN A 558 -7.13 4.05 11.90
C ASN A 558 -7.60 2.61 11.63
N ASP A 559 -8.87 2.39 11.26
CA ASP A 559 -9.28 1.06 10.73
C ASP A 559 -8.53 0.66 9.44
N SER A 560 -7.78 1.58 8.81
CA SER A 560 -6.80 1.26 7.76
C SER A 560 -5.45 0.72 8.27
N LEU A 561 -5.13 0.91 9.55
CA LEU A 561 -3.96 0.39 10.26
C LEU A 561 -4.45 -0.60 11.32
N GLU A 562 -4.87 -1.77 10.83
CA GLU A 562 -5.45 -2.89 11.57
C GLU A 562 -4.94 -3.15 12.99
N SER A 563 -5.90 -3.32 13.89
CA SER A 563 -5.73 -4.05 15.14
C SER A 563 -5.52 -5.55 14.87
N LEU A 564 -4.31 -6.07 15.08
CA LEU A 564 -4.01 -7.51 15.17
C LEU A 564 -4.26 -8.09 16.58
N VAL A 565 -4.79 -7.30 17.51
CA VAL A 565 -5.09 -7.73 18.89
C VAL A 565 -6.61 -7.83 19.05
N ASP A 566 -7.03 -8.95 19.61
CA ASP A 566 -8.39 -9.19 20.08
C ASP A 566 -8.71 -8.17 21.19
N PRO A 567 -9.77 -7.34 21.05
CA PRO A 567 -10.13 -6.33 22.05
C PRO A 567 -10.40 -6.93 23.45
N ASP A 568 -10.60 -8.24 23.55
CA ASP A 568 -10.88 -8.95 24.80
C ASP A 568 -9.65 -9.39 25.61
N VAL A 569 -8.42 -9.05 25.20
CA VAL A 569 -7.23 -9.32 26.04
C VAL A 569 -7.18 -8.32 27.19
N THR A 570 -7.84 -8.66 28.30
CA THR A 570 -7.88 -7.89 29.56
C THR A 570 -6.49 -7.40 30.00
N PRO A 571 -6.19 -6.08 29.93
CA PRO A 571 -4.85 -5.55 30.16
C PRO A 571 -4.45 -5.37 31.64
N SER A 572 -5.37 -5.60 32.59
CA SER A 572 -5.27 -4.98 33.92
C SER A 572 -4.17 -5.52 34.85
N ARG A 573 -3.77 -6.79 34.73
CA ARG A 573 -2.70 -7.36 35.58
C ARG A 573 -1.30 -7.18 34.99
N ILE A 574 -1.12 -7.52 33.72
CA ILE A 574 0.19 -7.46 33.04
C ILE A 574 0.72 -6.02 32.98
N GLN A 575 -0.16 -5.03 32.82
CA GLN A 575 0.22 -3.62 32.75
C GLN A 575 0.66 -3.04 34.11
N ALA A 576 0.06 -3.49 35.21
CA ALA A 576 0.36 -2.98 36.55
C ALA A 576 1.80 -3.35 36.97
N ASP A 577 2.23 -4.58 36.67
CA ASP A 577 3.54 -5.10 37.09
C ASP A 577 4.70 -4.39 36.37
N VAL A 578 4.61 -4.22 35.04
CA VAL A 578 5.65 -3.54 34.24
C VAL A 578 5.77 -2.06 34.61
N VAL A 579 4.65 -1.36 34.78
CA VAL A 579 4.66 0.06 35.17
C VAL A 579 5.17 0.24 36.60
N GLY A 580 4.80 -0.65 37.51
CA GLY A 580 5.32 -0.68 38.88
C GLY A 580 6.85 -0.78 38.88
N VAL A 581 7.41 -1.76 38.16
CA VAL A 581 8.86 -1.96 38.08
C VAL A 581 9.57 -0.75 37.46
N LEU A 582 9.06 -0.19 36.37
CA LEU A 582 9.65 1.01 35.77
C LEU A 582 9.62 2.21 36.72
N LYS A 583 8.53 2.39 37.48
CA LYS A 583 8.40 3.44 38.49
C LYS A 583 9.31 3.21 39.70
N CYS A 584 9.69 1.97 40.01
CA CYS A 584 10.69 1.67 41.04
C CYS A 584 12.12 1.93 40.56
N ILE A 585 12.43 1.65 39.29
CA ILE A 585 13.79 1.82 38.73
C ILE A 585 14.18 3.31 38.61
N LEU A 586 13.24 4.18 38.22
CA LEU A 586 13.54 5.58 37.91
C LEU A 586 13.99 6.44 39.12
N PRO A 587 13.38 6.35 40.32
CA PRO A 587 13.83 7.06 41.52
C PRO A 587 15.22 6.63 41.98
N SER A 588 15.53 5.33 41.90
CA SER A 588 16.84 4.76 42.27
C SER A 588 17.99 5.23 41.36
N SER A 589 17.66 5.84 40.22
CA SER A 589 18.62 6.34 39.21
C SER A 589 19.10 7.78 39.46
N GLY A 590 18.71 8.41 40.58
CA GLY A 590 19.39 9.60 41.12
C GLY A 590 18.95 10.98 40.61
N THR A 591 17.75 11.16 40.06
CA THR A 591 17.29 12.50 39.62
C THR A 591 15.86 12.91 39.98
N LEU A 592 15.15 12.19 40.86
CA LEU A 592 13.88 12.65 41.40
C LEU A 592 13.84 12.41 42.91
N VAL A 593 13.92 13.49 43.68
CA VAL A 593 13.49 13.51 45.08
C VAL A 593 11.99 13.25 45.07
N VAL A 594 11.57 12.06 45.51
CA VAL A 594 10.18 11.76 45.82
C VAL A 594 10.11 11.55 47.32
N GLU A 595 9.39 12.43 47.99
CA GLU A 595 8.91 12.22 49.35
C GLU A 595 8.10 10.93 49.42
N GLU A 596 8.53 10.05 50.32
CA GLU A 596 7.87 8.87 50.91
C GLU A 596 6.93 8.04 50.01
N SER A 597 7.41 6.85 49.64
CA SER A 597 6.56 5.71 49.21
C SER A 597 6.81 4.52 50.14
N PRO A 598 5.77 3.75 50.51
CA PRO A 598 5.85 2.67 51.48
C PRO A 598 6.54 1.41 50.91
N ALA A 599 6.98 0.56 51.84
CA ALA A 599 7.75 -0.66 51.60
C ALA A 599 7.18 -1.58 50.51
N ILE A 600 8.08 -2.10 49.67
CA ILE A 600 7.84 -3.16 48.69
C ILE A 600 7.73 -4.50 49.42
N PRO A 601 6.64 -5.28 49.29
CA PRO A 601 6.65 -6.69 49.66
C PRO A 601 6.66 -7.60 48.43
N TYR A 602 7.27 -8.77 48.63
CA TYR A 602 7.21 -10.02 47.85
C TYR A 602 8.34 -10.33 46.85
N THR A 603 9.20 -11.23 47.33
CA THR A 603 9.63 -12.45 46.64
C THR A 603 8.42 -13.13 45.97
N ILE A 604 8.42 -13.25 44.64
CA ILE A 604 7.42 -14.01 43.88
C ILE A 604 7.99 -15.42 43.66
N ASP A 605 7.39 -16.41 44.33
CA ASP A 605 7.70 -17.82 44.13
C ASP A 605 7.30 -18.27 42.72
N ILE A 606 8.25 -18.97 42.09
CA ILE A 606 8.23 -19.45 40.72
C ILE A 606 7.25 -20.64 40.61
N LEU A 607 6.11 -20.46 39.95
CA LEU A 607 5.30 -21.55 39.41
C LEU A 607 5.68 -21.79 37.95
N LEU A 608 6.62 -22.71 37.75
CA LEU A 608 6.91 -23.34 36.45
C LEU A 608 5.67 -24.15 36.02
N TYR A 609 4.89 -23.62 35.08
CA TYR A 609 4.08 -24.46 34.21
C TYR A 609 4.92 -24.79 32.97
N SER A 610 5.33 -26.05 32.89
CA SER A 610 5.89 -26.70 31.71
C SER A 610 4.92 -26.58 30.53
N VAL A 611 5.43 -26.09 29.39
CA VAL A 611 4.91 -26.35 28.04
C VAL A 611 5.98 -27.08 27.27
#